data_AF-A0A2A2H2G4-F1
#
_entry.id   AF-A0A2A2H2G4-F1
#
_cell.length_a   1.000
_cell.length_b   1.000
_cell.length_c   1.000
_cell.angle_alpha   90.00
_cell.angle_beta   90.00
_cell.angle_gamma   90.00
#
_symmetry.space_group_name_H-M   'P 1'
#
loop_
_entity.id
_entity.type
_entity.pdbx_description
1 polymer ?
#
loop_
_entity_poly.entity_id
_entity_poly.type
_entity_poly.pdbx_seq_one_letter_code
_entity_poly.pdbx_strand_id
1 'polypeptide(L)'
;MVSEIFYQKLIDISRVMEEKGNGISYIHNEDDCYTIGTRKYSEEIDEYLNKTVELWEGSVPNFKKSKKGKSNGKKPSRVVYIWKIFLTEAK
;
A
#
# COMPACT_ATOMS: atom_id res chain seq x y z
N MET A 1 13.91 10.70 -12.25
CA MET A 1 12.86 10.43 -13.25
C MET A 1 12.56 8.96 -13.07
N VAL A 2 11.44 8.61 -12.43
CA VAL A 2 11.16 7.22 -12.06
C VAL A 2 11.14 6.38 -13.34
N SER A 3 12.01 5.38 -13.43
CA SER A 3 12.16 4.56 -14.65
C SER A 3 10.81 3.98 -15.09
N GLU A 4 10.50 4.02 -16.39
CA GLU A 4 9.23 3.53 -16.98
C GLU A 4 8.96 2.05 -16.60
N ILE A 5 10.03 1.29 -16.42
CA ILE A 5 10.03 -0.11 -15.94
C ILE A 5 9.47 -0.20 -14.52
N PHE A 6 9.79 0.77 -13.66
CA PHE A 6 9.33 0.80 -12.28
C PHE A 6 7.83 1.10 -12.21
N TYR A 7 7.33 2.01 -13.06
CA TYR A 7 5.90 2.29 -13.16
C TYR A 7 5.10 1.05 -13.57
N GLN A 8 5.61 0.26 -14.51
CA GLN A 8 4.98 -1.02 -14.86
C GLN A 8 4.95 -1.99 -13.67
N LYS A 9 6.03 -2.07 -12.88
CA LYS A 9 6.04 -2.88 -11.65
C LYS A 9 4.97 -2.42 -10.67
N LEU A 10 4.80 -1.11 -10.45
CA LEU A 10 3.79 -0.57 -9.54
C LEU A 10 2.35 -0.88 -10.00
N ILE A 11 2.10 -0.87 -11.31
CA ILE A 11 0.82 -1.26 -11.89
C ILE A 11 0.55 -2.75 -11.63
N ASP A 12 1.55 -3.61 -11.85
CA ASP A 12 1.43 -5.05 -11.59
C ASP A 12 1.20 -5.33 -10.10
N ILE A 13 1.98 -4.69 -9.23
CA ILE A 13 1.82 -4.75 -7.78
C ILE A 13 0.41 -4.32 -7.38
N SER A 14 -0.09 -3.21 -7.90
CA SER A 14 -1.45 -2.74 -7.61
C SER A 14 -2.50 -3.77 -8.02
N ARG A 15 -2.36 -4.38 -9.19
CA ARG A 15 -3.27 -5.43 -9.65
C ARG A 15 -3.27 -6.65 -8.74
N VAL A 16 -2.08 -7.13 -8.34
CA VAL A 16 -1.94 -8.22 -7.37
C VAL A 16 -2.56 -7.85 -6.03
N MET A 17 -2.34 -6.64 -5.54
CA MET A 17 -2.92 -6.16 -4.29
C MET A 17 -4.44 -5.97 -4.35
N GLU A 18 -5.00 -5.62 -5.50
CA GLU A 18 -6.45 -5.54 -5.69
C GLU A 18 -7.08 -6.93 -5.63
N GLU A 19 -6.52 -7.91 -6.34
CA GLU A 19 -7.04 -9.28 -6.37
C GLU A 19 -6.82 -10.01 -5.03
N LYS A 20 -5.60 -9.94 -4.47
CA LYS A 20 -5.22 -10.67 -3.24
C LYS A 20 -5.56 -9.92 -1.95
N GLY A 21 -5.58 -8.60 -1.98
CA GLY A 21 -5.83 -7.73 -0.81
C GLY A 21 -7.31 -7.48 -0.55
N ASN A 22 -8.20 -8.15 -1.30
CA ASN A 22 -9.65 -7.97 -1.27
C ASN A 22 -10.04 -6.50 -1.58
N GLY A 23 -9.37 -5.95 -2.60
CA GLY A 23 -9.49 -4.57 -3.04
C GLY A 23 -8.49 -3.62 -2.39
N ILE A 24 -8.09 -2.63 -3.18
CA ILE A 24 -7.30 -1.50 -2.70
C ILE A 24 -8.24 -0.45 -2.11
N SER A 25 -7.95 -0.03 -0.88
CA SER A 25 -8.70 1.01 -0.19
C SER A 25 -7.98 2.36 -0.15
N TYR A 26 -6.68 2.40 -0.44
CA TYR A 26 -5.88 3.62 -0.47
C TYR A 26 -4.70 3.46 -1.43
N ILE A 27 -4.39 4.49 -2.20
CA ILE A 27 -3.18 4.56 -3.02
C ILE A 27 -2.62 5.96 -2.87
N HIS A 28 -1.34 6.06 -2.59
CA HIS A 28 -0.61 7.32 -2.53
C HIS A 28 0.74 7.15 -3.21
N ASN A 29 1.00 8.00 -4.19
CA ASN A 29 2.24 8.01 -4.93
C ASN A 29 3.02 9.25 -4.51
N GLU A 30 4.16 9.06 -3.84
CA GLU A 30 5.13 10.09 -3.51
C GLU A 30 6.38 9.89 -4.38
N ASP A 31 7.16 10.95 -4.57
CA ASP A 31 8.39 10.92 -5.38
C ASP A 31 9.39 9.85 -4.91
N ASP A 32 9.41 9.53 -3.61
CA ASP A 32 10.34 8.55 -3.01
C ASP A 32 9.67 7.22 -2.64
N CYS A 33 8.34 7.16 -2.59
CA CYS A 33 7.64 5.94 -2.14
C CYS A 33 6.21 5.81 -2.68
N TYR A 34 5.84 4.57 -2.97
CA TYR A 34 4.50 4.18 -3.38
C TYR A 34 3.78 3.45 -2.25
N THR A 35 2.72 4.04 -1.73
CA THR A 35 1.97 3.51 -0.59
C THR A 35 0.62 2.98 -1.04
N ILE A 36 0.35 1.70 -0.78
CA ILE A 36 -0.91 1.04 -1.08
C ILE A 36 -1.55 0.57 0.23
N GLY A 37 -2.81 0.93 0.46
CA GLY A 37 -3.59 0.42 1.57
C GLY A 37 -4.61 -0.62 1.11
N THR A 38 -4.53 -1.83 1.64
CA THR A 38 -5.47 -2.92 1.36
C THR A 38 -6.49 -3.08 2.48
N ARG A 39 -7.62 -3.74 2.16
CA ARG A 39 -8.67 -4.06 3.14
C ARG A 39 -8.37 -5.29 3.97
N LYS A 40 -7.39 -6.10 3.56
CA LYS A 40 -6.92 -7.25 4.30
C LYS A 40 -5.41 -7.40 4.11
N TYR A 41 -4.73 -7.87 5.15
CA TYR A 41 -3.38 -8.40 5.01
C TYR A 41 -3.44 -9.73 4.23
N SER A 42 -2.54 -9.92 3.29
CA SER A 42 -2.37 -11.16 2.53
C SER A 42 -0.90 -11.50 2.50
N GLU A 43 -0.56 -12.69 2.99
CA GLU A 43 0.81 -13.22 2.98
C GLU A 43 1.33 -13.36 1.55
N GLU A 44 0.45 -13.62 0.57
CA GLU A 44 0.84 -13.66 -0.85
C GLU A 44 1.34 -12.30 -1.36
N ILE A 45 0.81 -11.19 -0.83
CA ILE A 45 1.29 -9.84 -1.19
C ILE A 45 2.66 -9.59 -0.57
N ASP A 46 2.87 -10.02 0.67
CA ASP A 46 4.14 -9.94 1.39
C ASP A 46 5.25 -10.69 0.63
N GLU A 47 5.00 -11.96 0.27
CA GLU A 47 5.93 -12.77 -0.51
C GLU A 47 6.18 -12.17 -1.91
N TYR A 48 5.12 -11.68 -2.57
CA TYR A 48 5.24 -11.06 -3.88
C TYR A 48 6.09 -9.79 -3.83
N LEU A 49 5.85 -8.91 -2.85
CA LEU A 49 6.66 -7.71 -2.65
C LEU A 49 8.10 -8.08 -2.31
N ASN A 50 8.32 -9.01 -1.38
CA ASN A 50 9.67 -9.45 -1.00
C ASN A 50 10.48 -10.01 -2.18
N LYS A 51 9.80 -10.57 -3.18
CA LYS A 51 10.43 -11.07 -4.41
C LYS A 51 10.61 -10.01 -5.49
N THR A 52 9.73 -9.02 -5.56
CA THR A 52 9.68 -8.05 -6.68
C THR A 52 10.27 -6.69 -6.36
N VAL A 53 10.23 -6.26 -5.10
CA VAL A 53 10.76 -5.00 -4.60
C VAL A 53 11.75 -5.25 -3.47
N GLU A 54 12.98 -4.77 -3.64
CA GLU A 54 14.06 -4.94 -2.65
C GLU A 54 13.77 -4.22 -1.33
N LEU A 55 13.03 -3.11 -1.40
CA LEU A 55 12.75 -2.25 -0.25
C LEU A 55 11.27 -1.92 -0.18
N TRP A 56 10.58 -2.58 0.73
CA TRP A 56 9.20 -2.30 1.08
C TRP A 56 8.97 -2.47 2.58
N GLU A 57 7.97 -1.79 3.12
CA GLU A 57 7.59 -1.82 4.53
C GLU A 57 6.09 -2.05 4.67
N GLY A 58 5.73 -3.10 5.39
CA GLY A 58 4.36 -3.42 5.76
C GLY A 58 4.03 -2.86 7.13
N SER A 59 3.00 -2.03 7.21
CA SER A 59 2.52 -1.47 8.47
C SER A 59 1.02 -1.64 8.60
N VAL A 60 0.58 -2.21 9.73
CA VAL A 60 -0.83 -2.08 10.12
C VAL A 60 -1.07 -0.61 10.40
N PRO A 61 -2.02 0.07 9.71
CA PRO A 61 -2.38 1.42 10.06
C PRO A 61 -2.81 1.39 11.52
N ASN A 62 -1.99 2.02 12.37
CA ASN A 62 -2.36 2.27 13.75
C ASN A 62 -3.43 3.37 13.70
N PHE A 63 -4.65 3.01 13.30
CA PHE A 63 -5.85 3.74 13.64
C PHE A 63 -5.95 3.65 15.16
N LYS A 64 -5.17 4.47 15.86
CA LYS A 64 -5.44 4.85 17.24
C LYS A 64 -6.91 5.18 17.23
N LYS A 65 -7.73 4.32 17.84
CA LYS A 65 -9.17 4.50 18.01
C LYS A 65 -9.33 5.93 18.49
N SER A 66 -9.74 6.83 17.60
CA SER A 66 -9.93 8.22 17.95
C SER A 66 -11.02 8.21 19.00
N LYS A 67 -10.62 8.62 20.21
CA LYS A 67 -11.50 8.71 21.37
C LYS A 67 -12.77 9.44 20.95
N LYS A 68 -13.88 8.69 20.96
CA LYS A 68 -15.27 9.11 21.17
C LYS A 68 -15.44 10.64 21.18
N GLY A 69 -15.73 11.23 20.01
CA GLY A 69 -15.90 12.69 19.90
C GLY A 69 -16.40 13.15 18.53
N LYS A 70 -17.73 13.19 18.38
CA LYS A 70 -18.50 14.16 17.60
C LYS A 70 -18.27 14.29 16.06
N SER A 71 -19.26 13.73 15.34
CA SER A 71 -19.95 14.28 14.15
C SER A 71 -19.29 14.24 12.75
N ASN A 72 -20.10 13.74 11.80
CA ASN A 72 -20.14 13.98 10.36
C ASN A 72 -18.84 13.91 9.54
N GLY A 73 -18.59 12.71 9.01
CA GLY A 73 -17.74 12.49 7.85
C GLY A 73 -17.88 11.05 7.41
N LYS A 74 -18.23 10.80 6.15
CA LYS A 74 -18.33 9.47 5.54
C LYS A 74 -17.15 8.61 6.01
N LYS A 75 -17.44 7.53 6.75
CA LYS A 75 -16.43 6.58 7.24
C LYS A 75 -15.49 6.24 6.08
N PRO A 76 -14.20 6.60 6.11
CA PRO A 76 -13.31 6.17 5.05
C PRO A 76 -13.24 4.64 5.13
N SER A 77 -13.42 4.01 3.97
CA SER A 77 -13.23 2.59 3.72
C SER A 77 -12.06 2.07 4.56
N ARG A 78 -12.33 1.11 5.46
CA ARG A 78 -11.35 0.63 6.44
C ARG A 78 -10.12 0.06 5.73
N VAL A 79 -9.06 0.87 5.61
CA VAL A 79 -7.72 0.37 5.29
C VAL A 79 -7.27 -0.44 6.50
N VAL A 80 -6.99 -1.72 6.29
CA VAL A 80 -6.58 -2.65 7.36
C VAL A 80 -5.09 -2.86 7.35
N TYR A 81 -4.44 -2.64 6.21
CA TYR A 81 -2.99 -2.81 6.06
C TYR A 81 -2.45 -1.80 5.06
N ILE A 82 -1.26 -1.27 5.32
CA ILE A 82 -0.54 -0.36 4.44
C ILE A 82 0.77 -1.02 4.02
N TRP A 83 1.05 -0.94 2.73
CA TRP A 83 2.24 -1.43 2.06
C TRP A 83 2.96 -0.22 1.48
N LYS A 84 4.12 0.11 2.02
CA LYS A 84 4.94 1.23 1.58
C LYS A 84 6.13 0.70 0.79
N ILE A 85 6.19 1.03 -0.49
CA ILE A 85 7.19 0.52 -1.42
C ILE A 85 8.15 1.66 -1.71
N PHE A 86 9.43 1.51 -1.38
CA PHE A 86 10.39 2.58 -1.59
C PHE A 86 10.88 2.56 -3.04
N LEU A 87 10.80 3.73 -3.69
CA LEU A 87 11.28 3.97 -5.04
C LEU A 87 12.79 4.29 -5.01
N THR A 88 13.56 3.54 -4.23
CA THR A 88 15.02 3.68 -4.26
C THR A 88 15.53 3.00 -5.52
N GLU A 89 15.72 3.75 -6.60
CA GLU A 89 16.72 3.38 -7.58
C GLU A 89 18.06 3.34 -6.83
N ALA A 90 18.62 2.15 -6.62
CA ALA A 90 20.00 2.02 -6.18
C ALA A 90 20.85 2.84 -7.16
N LYS A 91 21.41 3.94 -6.64
CA LYS A 91 22.18 4.93 -7.39
C LYS A 91 23.46 4.32 -7.95
#